data_AF-A0A7C3BUL0-F1
#
_entry.id   AF-A0A7C3BUL0-F1
#
_cell.length_a   1.000
_cell.length_b   1.000
_cell.length_c   1.000
_cell.angle_alpha   90.00
_cell.angle_beta   90.00
_cell.angle_gamma   90.00
#
_symmetry.space_group_name_H-M   'P 1'
#
loop_
_entity.id
_entity.type
_entity.pdbx_description
1 polymer ?
#
loop_
_entity_poly.entity_id
_entity_poly.type
_entity_poly.pdbx_seq_one_letter_code
_entity_poly.pdbx_strand_id
1 'polypeptide(L)'
;MNVLRRSTLVFSSAWWPIILSVCFGMLLLGARFVKPSTFRGVGGSGREKGVFAEIWFAWVAVPVLTISWLWLSQPSVAVTCLLFMAWGDGITGLVRWRIYGRAVKGLWGSLVMLGSCIIISWAFIEPLWIGIIGSIVAVITEWAFGDIGIFKWGDDNWAIPVFSAATILELMKLTGNL
;
A
#
# COMPACT_ATOMS: atom_id res chain seq x y z
N MET A 1 -25.54 14.20 11.19
CA MET A 1 -24.79 13.82 9.99
C MET A 1 -23.98 12.55 10.31
N ASN A 2 -24.73 11.52 10.69
CA ASN A 2 -24.42 10.63 11.81
C ASN A 2 -24.57 9.18 11.35
N VAL A 3 -23.76 8.28 11.92
CA VAL A 3 -23.88 6.80 11.92
C VAL A 3 -23.55 6.05 10.61
N LEU A 4 -23.56 6.67 9.42
CA LEU A 4 -23.78 5.95 8.15
C LEU A 4 -22.81 6.27 6.99
N ARG A 5 -21.48 6.25 7.21
CA ARG A 5 -20.50 5.91 6.14
C ARG A 5 -19.89 4.51 6.35
N ARG A 6 -20.73 3.58 6.84
CA ARG A 6 -20.72 2.12 6.58
C ARG A 6 -19.40 1.36 6.79
N SER A 7 -18.85 1.34 8.02
CA SER A 7 -17.66 0.55 8.42
C SER A 7 -16.41 0.93 7.58
N THR A 8 -15.15 0.89 7.95
CA THR A 8 -14.32 -0.31 7.98
C THR A 8 -14.68 -1.47 7.02
N LEU A 9 -15.56 -1.25 6.03
CA LEU A 9 -16.28 -2.07 5.02
C LEU A 9 -16.64 -3.55 5.28
N VAL A 10 -15.98 -4.25 6.22
CA VAL A 10 -16.23 -5.64 6.61
C VAL A 10 -16.04 -5.85 8.13
N PHE A 11 -15.14 -5.11 8.79
CA PHE A 11 -14.72 -5.43 10.17
C PHE A 11 -15.19 -4.41 11.21
N SER A 12 -15.71 -4.89 12.33
CA SER A 12 -16.09 -4.05 13.47
C SER A 12 -14.90 -3.48 14.26
N SER A 13 -13.69 -4.02 14.06
CA SER A 13 -12.50 -3.69 14.84
C SER A 13 -11.22 -3.87 14.03
N ALA A 14 -10.20 -3.04 14.31
CA ALA A 14 -8.87 -3.12 13.71
C ALA A 14 -8.15 -4.44 14.00
N TRP A 15 -8.52 -5.13 15.09
CA TRP A 15 -7.92 -6.42 15.47
C TRP A 15 -8.08 -7.49 14.40
N TRP A 16 -9.25 -7.54 13.74
CA TRP A 16 -9.52 -8.54 12.71
C TRP A 16 -8.58 -8.44 11.51
N PRO A 17 -8.46 -7.29 10.82
CA PRO A 17 -7.53 -7.17 9.71
C PRO A 17 -6.07 -7.30 10.17
N ILE A 18 -5.70 -6.88 11.38
CA ILE A 18 -4.35 -7.10 11.91
C ILE A 18 -4.05 -8.60 12.05
N ILE A 19 -4.93 -9.37 12.68
CA ILE A 19 -4.78 -10.82 12.85
C ILE A 19 -4.69 -11.49 11.48
N LEU A 20 -5.58 -11.12 10.54
CA LEU A 20 -5.56 -11.66 9.19
C LEU A 20 -4.25 -11.34 8.45
N SER A 21 -3.74 -10.12 8.56
CA SER A 21 -2.46 -9.72 7.98
C SER A 21 -1.28 -10.49 8.56
N VAL A 22 -1.26 -10.70 9.89
CA VAL A 22 -0.24 -11.51 10.55
C VAL A 22 -0.31 -12.97 10.09
N CYS A 23 -1.49 -13.59 10.15
CA CYS A 23 -1.69 -14.97 9.72
C CYS A 23 -1.34 -15.17 8.24
N PHE A 24 -1.75 -14.24 7.37
CA PHE A 24 -1.44 -14.32 5.94
C PHE A 24 0.05 -14.15 5.67
N GLY A 25 0.71 -13.20 6.33
CA GLY A 25 2.16 -13.03 6.21
C GLY A 25 2.95 -14.23 6.74
N MET A 26 2.50 -14.85 7.85
CA MET A 26 3.08 -16.11 8.34
C MET A 26 2.88 -17.26 7.34
N LEU A 27 1.71 -17.34 6.71
CA LEU A 27 1.45 -18.33 5.67
C LEU A 27 2.37 -18.14 4.47
N LEU A 28 2.60 -16.91 4.02
CA LEU A 28 3.53 -16.60 2.93
C LEU A 28 4.98 -16.91 3.31
N LEU A 29 5.38 -16.59 4.56
CA LEU A 29 6.70 -16.94 5.08
C LEU A 29 6.89 -18.47 5.12
N GLY A 30 5.90 -19.22 5.60
CA GLY A 30 5.91 -20.68 5.58
C GLY A 30 5.97 -21.25 4.15
N ALA A 31 5.19 -20.69 3.23
CA ALA A 31 5.23 -21.07 1.81
C ALA A 31 6.61 -20.83 1.20
N ARG A 32 7.34 -19.80 1.66
CA ARG A 32 8.73 -19.54 1.23
C ARG A 32 9.70 -20.61 1.67
N PHE A 33 9.57 -21.11 2.90
CA PHE A 33 10.41 -22.19 3.39
C PHE A 33 10.11 -23.53 2.69
N VAL A 34 8.84 -23.82 2.38
CA VAL A 34 8.44 -25.11 1.78
C VAL A 34 8.59 -25.11 0.26
N LYS A 35 8.26 -24.00 -0.42
CA LYS A 35 8.25 -23.89 -1.89
C LYS A 35 8.81 -22.53 -2.37
N PRO A 36 10.13 -22.30 -2.22
CA PRO A 36 10.75 -21.01 -2.55
C PRO A 36 10.55 -20.58 -4.02
N SER A 37 10.41 -21.50 -4.97
CA SER A 37 10.30 -21.14 -6.39
C SER A 37 8.88 -20.85 -6.90
N THR A 38 7.84 -20.99 -6.06
CA THR A 38 6.45 -21.01 -6.57
C THR A 38 5.91 -19.63 -6.95
N PHE A 39 6.30 -18.58 -6.23
CA PHE A 39 5.84 -17.22 -6.51
C PHE A 39 7.00 -16.33 -6.93
N ARG A 40 6.78 -15.40 -7.89
CA ARG A 40 7.81 -14.46 -8.36
C ARG A 40 8.43 -13.59 -7.24
N GLY A 41 7.75 -13.42 -6.10
CA GLY A 41 8.31 -12.78 -4.91
C GLY A 41 8.96 -13.74 -3.91
N VAL A 42 8.51 -15.00 -3.86
CA VAL A 42 8.95 -16.01 -2.89
C VAL A 42 10.28 -16.67 -3.29
N GLY A 43 10.79 -16.37 -4.49
CA GLY A 43 12.00 -16.96 -5.10
C GLY A 43 11.79 -17.49 -6.54
N GLY A 44 10.64 -17.21 -7.16
CA GLY A 44 10.33 -17.50 -8.57
C GLY A 44 10.95 -16.51 -9.57
N SER A 45 10.91 -16.85 -10.85
CA SER A 45 11.71 -16.23 -11.93
C SER A 45 11.54 -14.70 -12.07
N GLY A 46 12.66 -13.97 -11.90
CA GLY A 46 12.82 -12.59 -12.35
C GLY A 46 13.12 -11.52 -11.27
N ARG A 47 13.10 -11.86 -9.98
CA ARG A 47 13.57 -10.98 -8.88
C ARG A 47 14.72 -11.64 -8.11
N GLU A 48 15.57 -10.85 -7.47
CA GLU A 48 16.66 -11.38 -6.64
C GLU A 48 16.09 -12.23 -5.50
N LYS A 49 16.73 -13.38 -5.22
CA LYS A 49 16.24 -14.38 -4.24
C LYS A 49 16.10 -13.86 -2.80
N GLY A 50 16.65 -12.68 -2.50
CA GLY A 50 16.56 -12.01 -1.20
C GLY A 50 15.40 -11.02 -1.05
N VAL A 51 14.59 -10.79 -2.09
CA VAL A 51 13.46 -9.85 -2.03
C VAL A 51 12.25 -10.54 -1.40
N PHE A 52 11.66 -9.94 -0.36
CA PHE A 52 10.52 -10.49 0.40
C PHE A 52 9.22 -9.70 0.17
N ALA A 53 9.03 -9.19 -1.04
CA ALA A 53 7.94 -8.29 -1.42
C ALA A 53 6.54 -8.79 -1.00
N GLU A 54 6.25 -10.07 -1.19
CA GLU A 54 4.98 -10.69 -0.81
C GLU A 54 4.76 -10.70 0.71
N ILE A 55 5.84 -10.83 1.50
CA ILE A 55 5.76 -10.83 2.96
C ILE A 55 5.59 -9.38 3.42
N TRP A 56 6.37 -8.45 2.85
CA TRP A 56 6.27 -7.02 3.13
C TRP A 56 4.87 -6.48 2.83
N PHE A 57 4.27 -6.92 1.72
CA PHE A 57 2.91 -6.59 1.35
C PHE A 57 1.89 -6.95 2.44
N ALA A 58 2.02 -8.13 3.05
CA ALA A 58 1.13 -8.55 4.13
C ALA A 58 1.48 -7.89 5.48
N TRP A 59 2.77 -7.79 5.80
CA TRP A 59 3.24 -7.33 7.11
C TRP A 59 3.15 -5.83 7.29
N VAL A 60 3.29 -5.01 6.25
CA VAL A 60 3.14 -3.55 6.36
C VAL A 60 1.74 -3.14 6.83
N ALA A 61 0.73 -3.98 6.54
CA ALA A 61 -0.63 -3.74 7.02
C ALA A 61 -0.69 -3.70 8.55
N VAL A 62 0.14 -4.46 9.26
CA VAL A 62 0.15 -4.50 10.73
C VAL A 62 0.45 -3.13 11.35
N PRO A 63 1.62 -2.48 11.10
CA PRO A 63 1.89 -1.16 11.67
C PRO A 63 0.93 -0.08 11.13
N VAL A 64 0.54 -0.13 9.85
CA VAL A 64 -0.37 0.86 9.27
C VAL A 64 -1.77 0.79 9.91
N LEU A 65 -2.33 -0.42 10.08
CA LEU A 65 -3.61 -0.61 10.78
C LEU A 65 -3.50 -0.27 12.27
N THR A 66 -2.40 -0.64 12.92
CA THR A 66 -2.19 -0.37 14.34
C THR A 66 -2.14 1.14 14.61
N ILE A 67 -1.33 1.88 13.86
CA ILE A 67 -1.15 3.33 14.09
C ILE A 67 -2.40 4.08 13.64
N SER A 68 -2.82 3.92 12.38
CA SER A 68 -3.88 4.74 11.80
C SER A 68 -5.25 4.40 12.39
N TRP A 69 -5.58 3.11 12.56
CA TRP A 69 -6.90 2.70 13.03
C TRP A 69 -6.93 2.42 14.53
N LEU A 70 -6.06 1.55 15.06
CA LEU A 70 -6.14 1.17 16.48
C LEU A 70 -5.79 2.34 17.43
N TRP A 71 -4.76 3.13 17.11
CA TRP A 71 -4.32 4.23 17.97
C TRP A 71 -5.01 5.56 17.66
N LEU A 72 -5.11 5.91 16.37
CA LEU A 72 -5.64 7.21 15.96
C LEU A 72 -7.13 7.18 15.58
N SER A 73 -7.79 6.03 15.63
CA SER A 73 -9.21 5.88 15.27
C SER A 73 -9.57 6.35 13.85
N GLN A 74 -8.60 6.34 12.93
CA GLN A 74 -8.72 6.74 11.52
C GLN A 74 -8.63 5.51 10.58
N PRO A 75 -9.68 4.66 10.52
CA PRO A 75 -9.70 3.47 9.66
C PRO A 75 -9.64 3.80 8.17
N SER A 76 -10.24 4.92 7.74
CA SER A 76 -10.25 5.37 6.36
C SER A 76 -8.84 5.61 5.83
N VAL A 77 -7.97 6.21 6.64
CA VAL A 77 -6.56 6.44 6.30
C VAL A 77 -5.81 5.13 6.14
N ALA A 78 -5.97 4.21 7.10
CA ALA A 78 -5.32 2.90 7.05
C ALA A 78 -5.68 2.13 5.76
N VAL A 79 -6.97 2.06 5.45
CA VAL A 79 -7.49 1.37 4.26
C VAL A 79 -7.01 2.04 2.98
N THR A 80 -7.08 3.37 2.91
CA THR A 80 -6.65 4.15 1.73
C THR A 80 -5.18 3.86 1.38
N CYS A 81 -4.29 3.95 2.36
CA CYS A 81 -2.85 3.77 2.15
C CYS A 81 -2.49 2.33 1.75
N LEU A 82 -3.19 1.33 2.31
CA LEU A 82 -3.01 -0.05 1.90
C LEU A 82 -3.58 -0.32 0.49
N LEU A 83 -4.67 0.35 0.10
CA LEU A 83 -5.21 0.27 -1.26
C LEU A 83 -4.31 0.97 -2.29
N PHE A 84 -3.60 2.04 -1.93
CA PHE A 84 -2.61 2.64 -2.83
C PHE A 84 -1.52 1.66 -3.23
N MET A 85 -1.04 0.85 -2.28
CA MET A 85 -0.13 -0.25 -2.58
C MET A 85 -0.86 -1.35 -3.36
N ALA A 86 -1.94 -1.92 -2.83
CA ALA A 86 -2.56 -3.12 -3.41
C ALA A 86 -3.13 -2.90 -4.82
N TRP A 87 -3.74 -1.74 -5.07
CA TRP A 87 -4.36 -1.42 -6.35
C TRP A 87 -3.54 -0.42 -7.16
N GLY A 88 -3.03 0.64 -6.53
CA GLY A 88 -2.26 1.65 -7.26
C GLY A 88 -0.99 1.07 -7.88
N ASP A 89 -0.12 0.46 -7.07
CA ASP A 89 1.08 -0.19 -7.57
C ASP A 89 0.76 -1.43 -8.44
N GLY A 90 -0.27 -2.21 -8.05
CA GLY A 90 -0.75 -3.34 -8.85
C GLY A 90 -1.15 -2.96 -10.29
N ILE A 91 -1.93 -1.88 -10.47
CA ILE A 91 -2.32 -1.36 -11.79
C ILE A 91 -1.10 -0.84 -12.54
N THR A 92 -0.15 -0.21 -11.83
CA THR A 92 1.11 0.25 -12.41
C THR A 92 1.89 -0.91 -13.04
N GLY A 93 1.98 -2.05 -12.36
CA GLY A 93 2.56 -3.27 -12.89
C GLY A 93 1.87 -3.77 -14.16
N LEU A 94 0.53 -3.76 -14.19
CA LEU A 94 -0.26 -4.16 -15.36
C LEU A 94 -0.02 -3.23 -16.57
N VAL A 95 -0.03 -1.92 -16.34
CA VAL A 95 0.24 -0.91 -17.38
C VAL A 95 1.65 -1.06 -17.93
N ARG A 96 2.64 -1.29 -17.06
CA ARG A 96 4.03 -1.49 -17.47
C ARG A 96 4.21 -2.72 -18.34
N TRP A 97 3.59 -3.83 -17.95
CA TRP A 97 3.59 -5.05 -18.75
C TRP A 97 2.96 -4.82 -20.12
N ARG A 98 1.83 -4.09 -20.20
CA ARG A 98 1.10 -3.89 -21.45
C ARG A 98 1.74 -2.88 -22.40
N ILE A 99 2.29 -1.78 -21.88
CA ILE A 99 2.83 -0.67 -22.68
C ILE A 99 4.31 -0.86 -22.98
N TYR A 100 5.11 -1.21 -21.97
CA TYR A 100 6.57 -1.26 -22.12
C TYR A 100 7.11 -2.67 -22.35
N GLY A 101 6.37 -3.72 -22.01
CA GLY A 101 6.80 -5.12 -22.16
C GLY A 101 7.97 -5.51 -21.24
N ARG A 102 8.42 -4.61 -20.36
CA ARG A 102 9.52 -4.81 -19.42
C ARG A 102 9.25 -4.05 -18.12
N ALA A 103 9.93 -4.45 -17.05
CA ALA A 103 9.79 -3.82 -15.75
C ALA A 103 10.59 -2.50 -15.73
N VAL A 104 9.93 -1.40 -16.12
CA VAL A 104 10.49 -0.04 -16.12
C VAL A 104 9.55 0.93 -15.45
N LYS A 105 10.12 1.90 -14.73
CA LYS A 105 9.36 3.01 -14.15
C LYS A 105 9.08 4.07 -15.21
N GLY A 106 7.99 3.87 -15.93
CA GLY A 106 7.54 4.78 -16.99
C GLY A 106 6.42 5.71 -16.54
N LEU A 107 6.35 6.87 -17.19
CA LEU A 107 5.39 7.94 -16.90
C LEU A 107 3.93 7.47 -17.01
N TRP A 108 3.61 6.59 -17.97
CA TRP A 108 2.26 6.05 -18.13
C TRP A 108 1.81 5.20 -16.94
N GLY A 109 2.73 4.44 -16.33
CA GLY A 109 2.43 3.68 -15.12
C GLY A 109 2.09 4.63 -13.96
N SER A 110 2.94 5.62 -13.71
CA SER A 110 2.76 6.60 -12.65
C SER A 110 1.51 7.47 -12.82
N LEU A 111 1.13 7.82 -14.05
CA LEU A 111 -0.11 8.55 -14.34
C LEU A 111 -1.35 7.73 -13.97
N VAL A 112 -1.38 6.44 -14.33
CA VAL A 112 -2.51 5.56 -13.99
C VAL A 112 -2.54 5.28 -12.48
N MET A 113 -1.37 5.11 -11.85
CA MET A 113 -1.27 5.01 -10.39
C MET A 113 -1.89 6.23 -9.72
N LEU A 114 -1.49 7.44 -10.14
CA LEU A 114 -2.00 8.70 -9.58
C LEU A 114 -3.53 8.78 -9.70
N GLY A 115 -4.06 8.49 -10.90
CA GLY A 115 -5.50 8.47 -11.13
C GLY A 115 -6.22 7.48 -10.21
N SER A 116 -5.71 6.25 -10.08
CA SER A 116 -6.29 5.24 -9.19
C SER A 116 -6.24 5.65 -7.71
N CYS A 117 -5.13 6.23 -7.25
CA CYS A 117 -4.97 6.69 -5.87
C CYS A 117 -5.88 7.89 -5.56
N ILE A 118 -6.08 8.80 -6.52
CA ILE A 118 -7.04 9.90 -6.36
C ILE A 118 -8.48 9.37 -6.25
N ILE A 119 -8.86 8.37 -7.05
CA ILE A 119 -10.19 7.75 -6.96
C ILE A 119 -10.39 7.10 -5.59
N ILE A 120 -9.39 6.36 -5.11
CA ILE A 120 -9.41 5.75 -3.76
C ILE A 120 -9.52 6.85 -2.69
N SER A 121 -8.70 7.90 -2.80
CA SER A 121 -8.74 9.04 -1.87
C SER A 121 -10.11 9.71 -1.83
N TRP A 122 -10.74 9.90 -2.98
CA TRP A 122 -12.06 10.48 -3.09
C TRP A 122 -13.14 9.65 -2.42
N ALA A 123 -12.98 8.34 -2.39
CA ALA A 123 -13.91 7.45 -1.69
C ALA A 123 -13.78 7.51 -0.16
N PHE A 124 -12.57 7.71 0.38
CA PHE A 124 -12.28 7.45 1.79
C PHE A 124 -11.74 8.64 2.60
N ILE A 125 -11.08 9.63 1.99
CA ILE A 125 -10.39 10.71 2.70
C ILE A 125 -11.16 12.02 2.56
N GLU A 126 -11.45 12.63 3.70
CA GLU A 126 -12.02 13.97 3.79
C GLU A 126 -11.14 14.85 4.70
N PRO A 127 -10.78 16.07 4.27
CA PRO A 127 -11.03 16.66 2.94
C PRO A 127 -10.17 16.06 1.81
N LEU A 128 -10.71 16.04 0.58
CA LEU A 128 -10.10 15.38 -0.59
C LEU A 128 -8.67 15.85 -0.90
N TRP A 129 -8.37 17.14 -0.69
CA TRP A 129 -7.05 17.68 -1.01
C TRP A 129 -5.92 17.00 -0.20
N ILE A 130 -6.21 16.54 1.02
CA ILE A 130 -5.25 15.75 1.82
C ILE A 130 -4.98 14.40 1.13
N GLY A 131 -6.04 13.73 0.67
CA GLY A 131 -5.92 12.48 -0.07
C GLY A 131 -5.19 12.63 -1.41
N ILE A 132 -5.37 13.75 -2.11
CA ILE A 132 -4.61 14.06 -3.33
C ILE A 132 -3.12 14.18 -3.01
N ILE A 133 -2.74 14.89 -1.94
CA ILE A 133 -1.33 14.98 -1.53
C ILE A 133 -0.79 13.60 -1.15
N GLY A 134 -1.56 12.80 -0.40
CA GLY A 134 -1.21 11.42 -0.09
C GLY A 134 -1.00 10.54 -1.33
N SER A 135 -1.83 10.73 -2.36
CA SER A 135 -1.71 10.04 -3.66
C SER A 135 -0.44 10.45 -4.42
N ILE A 136 -0.09 11.73 -4.40
CA ILE A 136 1.16 12.23 -4.99
C ILE A 136 2.36 11.62 -4.27
N VAL A 137 2.34 11.61 -2.92
CA VAL A 137 3.40 10.98 -2.12
C VAL A 137 3.50 9.49 -2.42
N ALA A 138 2.39 8.78 -2.58
CA ALA A 138 2.40 7.36 -2.96
C ALA A 138 3.10 7.12 -4.30
N VAL A 139 2.83 7.94 -5.32
CA VAL A 139 3.48 7.86 -6.64
C VAL A 139 4.96 8.21 -6.57
N ILE A 140 5.33 9.25 -5.82
CA ILE A 140 6.74 9.61 -5.62
C ILE A 140 7.47 8.48 -4.90
N THR A 141 6.83 7.88 -3.89
CA THR A 141 7.38 6.76 -3.11
C THR A 141 7.54 5.52 -3.98
N GLU A 142 6.54 5.18 -4.79
CA GLU A 142 6.66 4.11 -5.79
C GLU A 142 7.83 4.39 -6.70
N TRP A 143 8.01 5.63 -7.18
CA TRP A 143 9.11 5.96 -8.07
C TRP A 143 10.49 5.84 -7.39
N ALA A 144 10.57 6.25 -6.13
CA ALA A 144 11.79 6.27 -5.34
C ALA A 144 12.23 4.87 -4.85
N PHE A 145 11.31 4.00 -4.41
CA PHE A 145 11.61 2.71 -3.75
C PHE A 145 11.33 1.50 -4.66
N GLY A 146 11.88 0.33 -4.32
CA GLY A 146 11.71 -0.93 -5.09
C GLY A 146 12.87 -1.23 -6.05
N ASP A 147 12.82 -2.41 -6.69
CA ASP A 147 13.94 -3.00 -7.46
C ASP A 147 14.49 -2.10 -8.59
N ILE A 148 13.60 -1.29 -9.17
CA ILE A 148 13.90 -0.40 -10.32
C ILE A 148 13.96 1.07 -9.84
N GLY A 149 13.83 1.31 -8.54
CA GLY A 149 13.85 2.64 -7.93
C GLY A 149 15.26 3.15 -7.67
N ILE A 150 15.29 4.36 -7.11
CA ILE A 150 16.52 5.02 -6.64
C ILE A 150 17.04 4.28 -5.40
N PHE A 151 16.14 3.96 -4.47
CA PHE A 151 16.44 3.27 -3.22
C PHE A 151 16.19 1.78 -3.33
N LYS A 152 17.20 1.05 -3.81
CA LYS A 152 17.15 -0.41 -4.00
C LYS A 152 17.15 -1.24 -2.71
N TRP A 153 17.44 -0.60 -1.57
CA TRP A 153 17.43 -1.27 -0.26
C TRP A 153 16.02 -1.35 0.36
N GLY A 154 15.08 -0.55 -0.15
CA GLY A 154 13.69 -0.51 0.32
C GLY A 154 12.73 -1.05 -0.73
N ASP A 155 11.65 -1.66 -0.26
CA ASP A 155 10.61 -2.28 -1.06
C ASP A 155 9.41 -1.31 -1.15
N ASP A 156 8.87 -1.14 -2.34
CA ASP A 156 7.71 -0.28 -2.59
C ASP A 156 6.48 -0.75 -1.80
N ASN A 157 6.37 -2.06 -1.54
CA ASN A 157 5.27 -2.64 -0.79
C ASN A 157 5.19 -2.14 0.64
N TRP A 158 6.31 -1.91 1.35
CA TRP A 158 6.23 -1.30 2.68
C TRP A 158 6.31 0.22 2.62
N ALA A 159 7.05 0.78 1.67
CA ALA A 159 7.29 2.22 1.61
C ALA A 159 5.99 2.98 1.27
N ILE A 160 5.24 2.57 0.24
CA ILE A 160 4.05 3.28 -0.22
C ILE A 160 3.02 3.46 0.92
N PRO A 161 2.60 2.42 1.65
CA PRO A 161 1.63 2.58 2.73
C PRO A 161 2.17 3.44 3.88
N VAL A 162 3.43 3.27 4.25
CA VAL A 162 4.03 4.00 5.40
C VAL A 162 4.13 5.49 5.11
N PHE A 163 4.73 5.88 3.98
CA PHE A 163 4.94 7.29 3.65
C PHE A 163 3.63 8.02 3.35
N SER A 164 2.70 7.36 2.65
CA SER A 164 1.37 7.95 2.40
C SER A 164 0.55 8.09 3.68
N ALA A 165 0.56 7.08 4.58
CA ALA A 165 -0.13 7.16 5.86
C ALA A 165 0.45 8.26 6.74
N ALA A 166 1.78 8.32 6.87
CA ALA A 166 2.44 9.37 7.64
C ALA A 166 2.08 10.77 7.15
N THR A 167 2.06 10.97 5.82
CA THR A 167 1.71 12.27 5.22
C THR A 167 0.25 12.62 5.47
N ILE A 168 -0.68 11.69 5.21
CA ILE A 168 -2.11 11.96 5.39
C ILE A 168 -2.41 12.25 6.87
N LEU A 169 -1.90 11.44 7.79
CA LEU A 169 -2.12 11.63 9.23
C LEU A 169 -1.55 12.97 9.73
N GLU A 170 -0.34 13.33 9.30
CA GLU A 170 0.27 14.60 9.71
C GLU A 170 -0.53 15.80 9.17
N LEU A 171 -0.98 15.73 7.91
CA LEU A 171 -1.84 16.78 7.33
C LEU A 171 -3.19 16.88 8.04
N MET A 172 -3.81 15.75 8.39
CA MET A 172 -5.06 15.75 9.16
C MET A 172 -4.86 16.38 10.53
N LYS A 173 -3.74 16.07 11.20
CA LYS A 173 -3.37 16.68 12.48
C LYS A 173 -3.16 18.19 12.37
N LEU A 174 -2.39 18.65 11.39
CA LEU A 174 -2.10 20.07 11.17
C LEU A 174 -3.33 20.89 10.82
N THR A 175 -4.35 20.26 10.24
CA THR A 175 -5.59 20.93 9.82
C THR A 175 -6.75 20.76 10.79
N GLY A 176 -6.53 20.09 11.92
CA GLY A 176 -7.57 19.85 12.93
C GLY A 176 -8.65 18.86 12.48
N ASN A 177 -8.35 18.01 11.50
CA ASN A 177 -9.25 16.96 10.97
C ASN A 177 -8.93 15.56 11.54
N LEU A 178 -8.00 15.45 12.50
CA LEU A 178 -7.60 14.19 13.13
C LEU A 178 -8.53 13.80 14.28
#